data_AF-A0A3P6SPV8-F1
#
_entry.id   AF-A0A3P6SPV8-F1
#
_cell.length_a   1.000
_cell.length_b   1.000
_cell.length_c   1.000
_cell.angle_alpha   90.00
_cell.angle_beta   90.00
_cell.angle_gamma   90.00
#
_symmetry.space_group_name_H-M   'P 1'
#
loop_
_entity.id
_entity.type
_entity.pdbx_description
1 polymer ?
#
loop_
_entity_poly.entity_id
_entity_poly.type
_entity_poly.pdbx_seq_one_letter_code
_entity_poly.pdbx_strand_id
1 'polypeptide(L)'
;DSTLDSRLPNPRQSVLWSDELLGGSRSGEVRDGAFKGWMLENKSRVIRRAVGASSRPMSVTSFLAFIGSSNIQQLLGSPAAQRRCPIPRTWQTLELVHGSPHVFVGGDMVLLANSANDPAFFLHHCFIDYIWETWRQAKQVKQQDRESEYPRDDSRCSSAAHFARAPMLPFSPMLNIDGLSNEYTGSFYLLIISIGTLGDPPAHTTIAIADRGKPHKLSACVCL
;
A
#
# COMPACT_ATOMS: atom_id res chain seq x y z
N ASP A 1 -7.99 -5.65 -4.11
CA ASP A 1 -8.66 -4.47 -3.55
C ASP A 1 -9.18 -4.84 -2.17
N SER A 2 -8.58 -4.29 -1.11
CA SER A 2 -8.99 -4.60 0.27
C SER A 2 -10.40 -4.13 0.61
N THR A 3 -10.91 -3.12 -0.09
CA THR A 3 -12.24 -2.56 0.17
C THR A 3 -13.37 -3.46 -0.30
N LEU A 4 -13.15 -4.30 -1.31
CA LEU A 4 -14.10 -5.33 -1.72
C LEU A 4 -14.16 -6.45 -0.67
N ASP A 5 -13.01 -6.95 -0.25
CA ASP A 5 -12.92 -8.00 0.76
C ASP A 5 -13.45 -7.55 2.12
N SER A 6 -13.35 -6.25 2.44
CA SER A 6 -13.93 -5.68 3.66
C SER A 6 -15.46 -5.79 3.75
N ARG A 7 -16.15 -6.02 2.63
CA ARG A 7 -17.62 -6.17 2.55
C ARG A 7 -18.09 -7.61 2.72
N LEU A 8 -17.16 -8.58 2.72
CA LEU A 8 -17.50 -9.97 2.98
C LEU A 8 -18.00 -10.12 4.43
N PRO A 9 -19.02 -10.97 4.68
CA PRO A 9 -19.43 -11.29 6.05
C PRO A 9 -18.28 -11.82 6.91
N ASN A 10 -17.35 -12.55 6.28
CA ASN A 10 -16.10 -12.97 6.87
C ASN A 10 -14.94 -12.76 5.87
N PRO A 11 -14.16 -11.68 5.99
CA PRO A 11 -13.09 -11.38 5.04
C PRO A 11 -11.97 -12.43 4.99
N ARG A 12 -11.82 -13.28 6.00
CA ARG A 12 -10.90 -14.43 5.98
C ARG A 12 -11.26 -15.46 4.90
N GLN A 13 -12.52 -15.48 4.46
CA GLN A 13 -13.02 -16.37 3.41
C GLN A 13 -12.88 -15.78 2.01
N SER A 14 -12.18 -14.64 1.85
CA SER A 14 -11.84 -14.13 0.51
C SER A 14 -11.11 -15.22 -0.29
N VAL A 15 -11.45 -15.33 -1.58
CA VAL A 15 -10.79 -16.24 -2.53
C VAL A 15 -9.28 -16.00 -2.57
N LEU A 16 -8.81 -14.81 -2.20
CA LEU A 16 -7.39 -14.48 -2.10
C LEU A 16 -6.62 -15.48 -1.22
N TRP A 17 -7.24 -16.01 -0.17
CA TRP A 17 -6.63 -16.93 0.80
C TRP A 17 -6.87 -18.42 0.49
N SER A 18 -7.39 -18.72 -0.70
CA SER A 18 -7.62 -20.09 -1.19
C SER A 18 -6.32 -20.78 -1.61
N ASP A 19 -6.38 -22.10 -1.83
CA ASP A 19 -5.24 -22.92 -2.28
C ASP A 19 -4.81 -22.59 -3.71
N GLU A 20 -5.70 -21.99 -4.50
CA GLU A 20 -5.42 -21.56 -5.87
C GLU A 20 -4.64 -20.23 -5.94
N LEU A 21 -4.73 -19.41 -4.89
CA LEU A 21 -4.09 -18.08 -4.83
C LEU A 21 -3.04 -18.01 -3.73
N LEU A 22 -3.19 -17.13 -2.73
CA LEU A 22 -2.13 -16.89 -1.75
C LEU A 22 -2.01 -18.01 -0.70
N GLY A 23 -3.09 -18.76 -0.46
CA GLY A 23 -3.20 -19.70 0.65
C GLY A 23 -3.16 -19.03 2.02
N GLY A 24 -2.97 -19.83 3.07
CA GLY A 24 -2.69 -19.35 4.42
C GLY A 24 -3.91 -18.83 5.16
N SER A 25 -5.12 -19.25 4.78
CA SER A 25 -6.35 -18.92 5.53
C SER A 25 -6.31 -19.50 6.95
N ARG A 26 -5.58 -20.59 7.19
CA ARG A 26 -5.38 -21.19 8.52
C ARG A 26 -4.23 -20.50 9.26
N SER A 27 -4.44 -20.22 10.55
CA SER A 27 -3.42 -19.59 11.38
C SER A 27 -2.20 -20.51 11.56
N GLY A 28 -1.01 -19.95 11.44
CA GLY A 28 0.26 -20.66 11.54
C GLY A 28 1.06 -20.59 10.24
N GLU A 29 1.84 -21.63 9.98
CA GLU A 29 2.62 -21.76 8.74
C GLU A 29 1.72 -21.91 7.52
N VAL A 30 2.05 -21.20 6.45
CA VAL A 30 1.34 -21.31 5.17
C VAL A 30 1.67 -22.66 4.52
N ARG A 31 0.66 -23.52 4.40
CA ARG A 31 0.78 -24.94 4.00
C ARG A 31 -0.01 -25.29 2.73
N ASP A 32 -0.64 -24.29 2.14
CA ASP A 32 -1.53 -24.26 0.98
C ASP A 32 -1.24 -22.99 0.16
N GLY A 33 -1.80 -22.88 -1.03
CA GLY A 33 -1.59 -21.74 -1.92
C GLY A 33 -0.28 -21.82 -2.72
N ALA A 34 -0.13 -20.83 -3.62
CA ALA A 34 1.07 -20.64 -4.43
C ALA A 34 2.36 -20.42 -3.60
N PHE A 35 2.22 -20.04 -2.33
CA PHE A 35 3.34 -19.71 -1.44
C PHE A 35 3.53 -20.72 -0.30
N LYS A 36 2.94 -21.91 -0.43
CA LYS A 36 3.27 -23.05 0.42
C LYS A 36 4.78 -23.32 0.40
N GLY A 37 5.39 -23.35 1.58
CA GLY A 37 6.84 -23.61 1.69
C GLY A 37 7.73 -22.41 1.36
N TRP A 38 7.16 -21.21 1.18
CA TRP A 38 7.93 -19.99 0.94
C TRP A 38 8.77 -19.63 2.18
N MET A 39 10.09 -19.69 2.03
CA MET A 39 11.05 -19.42 3.09
C MET A 39 11.27 -17.92 3.26
N LEU A 40 11.49 -17.49 4.51
CA LEU A 40 12.00 -16.15 4.78
C LEU A 40 13.38 -15.94 4.12
N GLU A 41 13.76 -14.69 3.91
CA GLU A 41 15.05 -14.29 3.31
C GLU A 41 16.25 -14.92 4.05
N ASN A 42 16.19 -14.96 5.39
CA ASN A 42 17.22 -15.58 6.22
C ASN A 42 17.17 -17.12 6.27
N LYS A 43 16.23 -17.73 5.54
CA LYS A 43 16.02 -19.19 5.45
C LYS A 43 15.76 -19.90 6.79
N SER A 44 15.39 -19.17 7.84
CA SER A 44 15.17 -19.76 9.17
C SER A 44 13.87 -20.57 9.29
N ARG A 45 12.83 -20.16 8.56
CA ARG A 45 11.51 -20.81 8.53
C ARG A 45 10.69 -20.36 7.32
N VAL A 46 9.52 -20.95 7.14
CA VAL A 46 8.51 -20.50 6.17
C VAL A 46 7.68 -19.34 6.71
N ILE A 47 6.98 -18.64 5.82
CA ILE A 47 6.03 -17.58 6.17
C ILE A 47 4.87 -18.11 7.02
N ARG A 48 4.39 -17.25 7.91
CA ARG A 48 3.26 -17.51 8.81
C ARG A 48 2.22 -16.42 8.69
N ARG A 49 0.95 -16.81 8.78
CA ARG A 49 -0.21 -15.91 8.75
C ARG A 49 -1.17 -16.23 9.88
N ALA A 50 -2.07 -15.30 10.17
CA ALA A 50 -3.21 -15.48 11.05
C ALA A 50 -4.39 -14.68 10.51
N VAL A 51 -4.76 -14.93 9.25
CA VAL A 51 -5.72 -14.13 8.50
C VAL A 51 -7.04 -14.00 9.26
N GLY A 52 -7.47 -12.76 9.50
CA GLY A 52 -8.71 -12.44 10.20
C GLY A 52 -8.72 -12.73 11.70
N ALA A 53 -7.58 -13.10 12.30
CA ALA A 53 -7.49 -13.27 13.76
C ALA A 53 -7.50 -11.92 14.51
N SER A 54 -7.11 -10.83 13.84
CA SER A 54 -7.09 -9.48 14.41
C SER A 54 -7.33 -8.46 13.32
N SER A 55 -7.84 -7.28 13.68
CA SER A 55 -8.10 -6.19 12.72
C SER A 55 -9.00 -6.60 11.54
N ARG A 56 -8.97 -5.85 10.44
CA ARG A 56 -9.81 -6.00 9.26
C ARG A 56 -9.12 -5.46 7.99
N PRO A 57 -9.56 -5.86 6.78
CA PRO A 57 -9.13 -5.18 5.56
C PRO A 57 -9.54 -3.71 5.57
N MET A 58 -8.90 -2.90 4.72
CA MET A 58 -9.24 -1.48 4.58
C MET A 58 -10.69 -1.31 4.13
N SER A 59 -11.43 -0.42 4.79
CA SER A 59 -12.84 -0.17 4.49
C SER A 59 -13.03 0.83 3.35
N VAL A 60 -14.19 0.77 2.69
CA VAL A 60 -14.62 1.76 1.69
C VAL A 60 -14.69 3.16 2.30
N THR A 61 -15.14 3.30 3.55
CA THR A 61 -15.20 4.59 4.24
C THR A 61 -13.83 5.23 4.36
N SER A 62 -12.81 4.42 4.69
CA SER A 62 -11.42 4.90 4.75
C SER A 62 -10.93 5.32 3.37
N PHE A 63 -11.19 4.51 2.33
CA PHE A 63 -10.87 4.85 0.95
C PHE A 63 -11.47 6.20 0.53
N LEU A 64 -12.78 6.39 0.76
CA LEU A 64 -13.50 7.63 0.44
C LEU A 64 -12.96 8.84 1.21
N ALA A 65 -12.59 8.65 2.48
CA ALA A 65 -11.96 9.71 3.27
C ALA A 65 -10.63 10.17 2.66
N PHE A 66 -9.81 9.23 2.16
CA PHE A 66 -8.55 9.56 1.50
C PHE A 66 -8.75 10.32 0.21
N ILE A 67 -9.52 9.78 -0.74
CA ILE A 67 -9.74 10.44 -2.04
C ILE A 67 -10.49 11.78 -1.89
N GLY A 68 -11.28 11.93 -0.81
CA GLY A 68 -11.99 13.16 -0.50
C GLY A 68 -11.09 14.28 0.03
N SER A 69 -10.01 13.93 0.73
CA SER A 69 -9.10 14.89 1.39
C SER A 69 -8.47 15.85 0.38
N SER A 70 -8.41 17.14 0.72
CA SER A 70 -7.73 18.17 -0.08
C SER A 70 -6.37 18.58 0.50
N ASN A 71 -5.92 17.93 1.57
CA ASN A 71 -4.72 18.33 2.29
C ASN A 71 -3.73 17.15 2.38
N ILE A 72 -2.65 17.25 1.61
CA ILE A 72 -1.59 16.24 1.59
C ILE A 72 -0.93 16.04 2.96
N GLN A 73 -0.84 17.08 3.79
CA GLN A 73 -0.23 17.00 5.13
C GLN A 73 -1.07 16.15 6.09
N GLN A 74 -2.37 16.04 5.85
CA GLN A 74 -3.25 15.16 6.61
C GLN A 74 -3.26 13.75 6.03
N LEU A 75 -3.16 13.63 4.70
CA LEU A 75 -3.11 12.34 4.01
C LEU A 75 -1.82 11.57 4.32
N LEU A 76 -0.67 12.22 4.12
CA LEU A 76 0.67 11.70 4.39
C LEU A 76 1.19 12.18 5.76
N GLY A 77 0.27 12.48 6.68
CA GLY A 77 0.61 13.00 8.01
C GLY A 77 1.42 12.01 8.83
N SER A 78 2.21 12.52 9.77
CA SER A 78 3.20 11.73 10.51
C SER A 78 2.58 11.06 11.76
N PRO A 79 2.39 9.73 11.79
CA PRO A 79 1.74 9.07 12.94
C PRO A 79 2.60 9.12 14.20
N ALA A 80 3.92 9.24 14.04
CA ALA A 80 4.89 9.39 15.12
C ALA A 80 5.15 10.86 15.53
N ALA A 81 4.29 11.81 15.14
CA ALA A 81 4.47 13.23 15.44
C ALA A 81 4.62 13.51 16.94
N GLN A 82 5.60 14.32 17.34
CA GLN A 82 5.80 14.71 18.74
C GLN A 82 4.73 15.73 19.18
N ARG A 83 4.61 15.95 20.50
CA ARG A 83 3.60 16.85 21.11
C ARG A 83 3.66 18.30 20.57
N ARG A 84 4.79 18.73 20.01
CA ARG A 84 5.00 20.10 19.50
C ARG A 84 4.89 20.22 17.97
N CYS A 85 4.48 19.17 17.27
CA CYS A 85 4.22 19.24 15.83
C CYS A 85 3.07 20.22 15.56
N PRO A 86 3.24 21.20 14.65
CA PRO A 86 2.18 22.15 14.31
C PRO A 86 1.05 21.53 13.46
N ILE A 87 1.27 20.34 12.90
CA ILE A 87 0.26 19.61 12.12
C ILE A 87 -0.65 18.85 13.09
N PRO A 88 -1.98 19.07 13.05
CA PRO A 88 -2.92 18.33 13.87
C PRO A 88 -2.83 16.83 13.61
N ARG A 89 -2.80 16.03 14.68
CA ARG A 89 -2.86 14.58 14.56
C ARG A 89 -4.23 14.17 14.00
N THR A 90 -4.21 13.32 12.98
CA THR A 90 -5.41 12.70 12.43
C THR A 90 -5.27 11.19 12.47
N TRP A 91 -6.37 10.49 12.73
CA TRP A 91 -6.45 9.03 12.65
C TRP A 91 -6.71 8.54 11.22
N GLN A 92 -6.85 9.48 10.28
CA GLN A 92 -7.12 9.24 8.86
C GLN A 92 -5.89 9.54 8.01
N THR A 93 -4.68 9.21 8.50
CA THR A 93 -3.49 9.18 7.64
C THR A 93 -3.47 7.87 6.87
N LEU A 94 -2.90 7.89 5.66
CA LEU A 94 -2.78 6.69 4.84
C LEU A 94 -1.98 5.62 5.58
N GLU A 95 -0.93 6.05 6.30
CA GLU A 95 -0.12 5.17 7.14
C GLU A 95 -0.90 4.47 8.26
N LEU A 96 -1.80 5.16 8.96
CA LEU A 96 -2.54 4.51 10.03
C LEU A 96 -3.53 3.47 9.49
N VAL A 97 -4.17 3.75 8.36
CA VAL A 97 -5.15 2.82 7.78
C VAL A 97 -4.46 1.68 7.03
N HIS A 98 -3.29 1.90 6.40
CA HIS A 98 -2.55 0.82 5.74
C HIS A 98 -2.12 -0.28 6.72
N GLY A 99 -1.88 0.08 7.99
CA GLY A 99 -1.52 -0.88 9.04
C GLY A 99 -2.63 -1.89 9.35
N SER A 100 -3.90 -1.55 9.09
CA SER A 100 -5.03 -2.43 9.40
C SER A 100 -4.97 -3.76 8.61
N PRO A 101 -4.76 -3.76 7.28
CA PRO A 101 -4.48 -4.98 6.51
C PRO A 101 -3.25 -5.78 6.95
N HIS A 102 -2.15 -5.14 7.36
CA HIS A 102 -0.99 -5.85 7.91
C HIS A 102 -1.37 -6.70 9.12
N VAL A 103 -2.11 -6.10 10.05
CA VAL A 103 -2.63 -6.80 11.25
C VAL A 103 -3.68 -7.85 10.89
N PHE A 104 -4.49 -7.60 9.85
CA PHE A 104 -5.48 -8.53 9.34
C PHE A 104 -4.86 -9.82 8.80
N VAL A 105 -3.79 -9.73 8.00
CA VAL A 105 -3.08 -10.92 7.51
C VAL A 105 -2.39 -11.66 8.66
N GLY A 106 -1.86 -10.93 9.63
CA GLY A 106 -1.24 -11.50 10.81
C GLY A 106 0.12 -12.14 10.51
N GLY A 107 0.73 -12.74 11.53
CA GLY A 107 2.02 -13.44 11.39
C GLY A 107 3.13 -12.51 10.90
N ASP A 108 3.80 -12.88 9.81
CA ASP A 108 4.92 -12.11 9.25
C ASP A 108 4.51 -10.72 8.75
N MET A 109 3.28 -10.56 8.26
CA MET A 109 2.77 -9.28 7.77
C MET A 109 2.66 -8.20 8.85
N VAL A 110 2.63 -8.56 10.15
CA VAL A 110 2.52 -7.59 11.26
C VAL A 110 3.85 -6.90 11.55
N LEU A 111 4.96 -7.58 11.29
CA LEU A 111 6.28 -7.11 11.70
C LEU A 111 6.87 -6.25 10.58
N LEU A 112 7.13 -4.98 10.85
CA LEU A 112 7.68 -4.03 9.86
C LEU A 112 8.89 -4.61 9.12
N ALA A 113 9.85 -5.18 9.85
CA ALA A 113 11.07 -5.75 9.29
C ALA A 113 10.86 -7.05 8.49
N ASN A 114 9.77 -7.79 8.72
CA ASN A 114 9.55 -9.10 8.09
C ASN A 114 8.42 -9.09 7.06
N SER A 115 7.55 -8.08 7.06
CA SER A 115 6.31 -8.06 6.29
C SER A 115 6.54 -8.33 4.80
N ALA A 116 7.61 -7.78 4.22
CA ALA A 116 8.00 -7.99 2.83
C ALA A 116 8.42 -9.44 2.48
N ASN A 117 8.63 -10.33 3.46
CA ASN A 117 8.85 -11.75 3.20
C ASN A 117 7.57 -12.47 2.78
N ASP A 118 6.39 -11.94 3.14
CA ASP A 118 5.10 -12.47 2.72
C ASP A 118 4.70 -11.83 1.38
N PRO A 119 4.49 -12.59 0.29
CA PRO A 119 4.09 -12.03 -1.00
C PRO A 119 2.78 -11.22 -0.99
N ALA A 120 1.91 -11.40 0.01
CA ALA A 120 0.74 -10.55 0.22
C ALA A 120 1.11 -9.06 0.44
N PHE A 121 2.32 -8.78 0.93
CA PHE A 121 2.86 -7.44 1.10
C PHE A 121 2.78 -6.63 -0.19
N PHE A 122 3.27 -7.20 -1.29
CA PHE A 122 3.32 -6.49 -2.57
C PHE A 122 1.93 -6.19 -3.11
N LEU A 123 0.97 -7.12 -2.98
CA LEU A 123 -0.41 -6.90 -3.40
C LEU A 123 -1.10 -5.82 -2.56
N HIS A 124 -0.86 -5.81 -1.26
CA HIS A 124 -1.36 -4.76 -0.36
C HIS A 124 -0.76 -3.40 -0.73
N HIS A 125 0.55 -3.30 -0.91
CA HIS A 125 1.21 -2.05 -1.28
C HIS A 125 0.85 -1.56 -2.69
N CYS A 126 0.59 -2.46 -3.65
CA CYS A 126 0.00 -2.07 -4.94
C CYS A 126 -1.38 -1.42 -4.76
N PHE A 127 -2.18 -1.90 -3.81
CA PHE A 127 -3.47 -1.29 -3.51
C PHE A 127 -3.33 0.07 -2.80
N ILE A 128 -2.32 0.24 -1.96
CA ILE A 128 -2.00 1.55 -1.35
C ILE A 128 -1.54 2.54 -2.42
N ASP A 129 -0.67 2.13 -3.33
CA ASP A 129 -0.18 2.97 -4.43
C ASP A 129 -1.33 3.35 -5.39
N TYR A 130 -2.27 2.43 -5.63
CA TYR A 130 -3.52 2.73 -6.34
C TYR A 130 -4.34 3.84 -5.67
N ILE A 131 -4.51 3.80 -4.35
CA ILE A 131 -5.23 4.85 -3.60
C ILE A 131 -4.51 6.19 -3.72
N TRP A 132 -3.18 6.16 -3.56
CA TRP A 132 -2.34 7.33 -3.68
C TRP A 132 -2.45 7.98 -5.07
N GLU A 133 -2.27 7.20 -6.13
CA GLU A 133 -2.36 7.71 -7.50
C GLU A 133 -3.79 8.17 -7.85
N THR A 134 -4.83 7.48 -7.38
CA THR A 134 -6.22 7.94 -7.52
C THR A 134 -6.43 9.33 -6.89
N TRP A 135 -5.85 9.56 -5.70
CA TRP A 135 -5.90 10.87 -5.05
C TRP A 135 -5.12 11.92 -5.85
N ARG A 136 -3.90 11.61 -6.31
CA ARG A 136 -3.09 12.55 -7.11
C ARG A 136 -3.80 12.96 -8.39
N GLN A 137 -4.45 12.02 -9.08
CA GLN A 137 -5.21 12.32 -10.28
C GLN A 137 -6.41 13.24 -10.00
N ALA A 138 -7.09 13.04 -8.86
CA ALA A 138 -8.25 13.83 -8.49
C ALA A 138 -7.90 15.23 -7.92
N LYS A 139 -6.76 15.38 -7.23
CA LYS A 139 -6.43 16.60 -6.47
C LYS A 139 -5.27 17.40 -7.05
N GLN A 140 -4.29 16.74 -7.66
CA GLN A 140 -3.12 17.36 -8.27
C GLN A 140 -3.31 17.40 -9.79
N VAL A 141 -4.27 18.23 -10.22
CA VAL A 141 -4.66 18.35 -11.64
C VAL A 141 -3.52 18.90 -12.48
N LYS A 142 -2.69 19.79 -11.91
CA LYS A 142 -1.47 20.25 -12.56
C LYS A 142 -0.39 19.20 -12.37
N GLN A 143 0.19 18.74 -13.47
CA GLN A 143 1.23 17.72 -13.45
C GLN A 143 2.46 18.13 -12.61
N GLN A 144 2.75 19.44 -12.50
CA GLN A 144 3.85 19.94 -11.66
C GLN A 144 3.61 19.75 -10.16
N ASP A 145 2.35 19.84 -9.70
CA ASP A 145 2.00 19.67 -8.29
C ASP A 145 2.29 18.22 -7.85
N ARG A 146 2.12 17.27 -8.78
CA ARG A 146 2.33 15.84 -8.54
C ARG A 146 3.75 15.49 -8.10
N GLU A 147 4.76 16.17 -8.60
CA GLU A 147 6.17 15.88 -8.34
C GLU A 147 6.79 16.80 -7.27
N SER A 148 6.05 17.82 -6.82
CA SER A 148 6.59 18.86 -5.93
C SER A 148 5.87 18.97 -4.58
N GLU A 149 4.63 18.49 -4.49
CA GLU A 149 3.86 18.57 -3.25
C GLU A 149 4.24 17.41 -2.31
N TYR A 150 5.06 17.71 -1.31
CA TYR A 150 5.54 16.78 -0.28
C TYR A 150 5.18 17.31 1.12
N PRO A 151 5.01 16.44 2.16
CA PRO A 151 4.87 16.88 3.54
C PRO A 151 5.94 17.89 3.97
N ARG A 152 5.60 18.88 4.80
CA ARG A 152 6.58 19.88 5.21
C ARG A 152 7.63 19.23 6.12
N ASP A 153 8.90 19.48 5.83
CA ASP A 153 10.01 19.06 6.69
C ASP A 153 9.92 19.74 8.06
N ASP A 154 9.60 18.97 9.09
CA ASP A 154 9.54 19.43 10.48
C ASP A 154 9.97 18.30 11.41
N SER A 155 11.11 18.48 12.11
CA SER A 155 11.67 17.47 13.01
C SER A 155 10.80 17.18 14.23
N ARG A 156 9.80 18.02 14.50
CA ARG A 156 8.78 17.79 15.53
C ARG A 156 7.69 16.84 15.02
N CYS A 157 7.50 16.72 13.72
CA CYS A 157 6.46 15.90 13.09
C CYS A 157 6.99 14.55 12.61
N SER A 158 8.15 14.54 11.96
CA SER A 158 8.79 13.32 11.45
C SER A 158 10.31 13.37 11.64
N SER A 159 10.96 12.20 11.56
CA SER A 159 12.43 12.17 11.60
C SER A 159 13.01 12.78 10.32
N ALA A 160 14.23 13.32 10.40
CA ALA A 160 14.89 13.92 9.24
C ALA A 160 15.10 12.95 8.08
N ALA A 161 15.04 11.63 8.34
CA ALA A 161 15.10 10.60 7.30
C ALA A 161 13.88 10.61 6.36
N HIS A 162 12.74 11.20 6.77
CA HIS A 162 11.54 11.32 5.94
C HIS A 162 11.43 12.67 5.23
N PHE A 163 12.42 13.56 5.39
CA PHE A 163 12.41 14.87 4.74
C PHE A 163 12.55 14.71 3.23
N ALA A 164 11.95 15.64 2.49
CA ALA A 164 11.86 15.56 1.03
C ALA A 164 13.22 15.35 0.35
N ARG A 165 14.25 16.05 0.85
CA ARG A 165 15.63 16.02 0.31
C ARG A 165 16.56 15.06 1.06
N ALA A 166 16.03 14.22 1.93
CA ALA A 166 16.83 13.16 2.55
C ALA A 166 17.02 11.99 1.55
N PRO A 167 18.13 11.25 1.63
CA PRO A 167 18.33 10.06 0.80
C PRO A 167 17.23 9.01 1.04
N MET A 168 16.65 8.50 -0.04
CA MET A 168 15.70 7.40 0.01
C MET A 168 16.45 6.09 0.14
N LEU A 169 16.77 5.68 1.37
CA LEU A 169 17.49 4.42 1.60
C LEU A 169 16.61 3.20 1.31
N PRO A 170 17.17 2.12 0.74
CA PRO A 170 18.55 1.91 0.29
C PRO A 170 18.85 2.38 -1.15
N PHE A 171 17.96 3.16 -1.77
CA PHE A 171 17.95 3.49 -3.21
C PHE A 171 18.83 4.70 -3.60
N SER A 172 19.98 4.89 -2.95
CA SER A 172 20.94 5.94 -3.32
C SER A 172 21.31 5.89 -4.82
N PRO A 173 21.37 7.03 -5.54
CA PRO A 173 21.38 8.42 -5.07
C PRO A 173 20.01 9.10 -4.96
N MET A 174 18.90 8.35 -5.02
CA MET A 174 17.55 8.94 -4.99
C MET A 174 17.26 9.62 -3.65
N LEU A 175 16.51 10.71 -3.71
CA LEU A 175 15.92 11.42 -2.58
C LEU A 175 14.46 10.98 -2.38
N ASN A 176 13.91 11.18 -1.18
CA ASN A 176 12.50 10.82 -0.91
C ASN A 176 11.52 11.51 -1.87
N ILE A 177 11.79 12.77 -2.23
CA ILE A 177 10.95 13.53 -3.17
C ILE A 177 10.96 12.93 -4.58
N ASP A 178 12.02 12.21 -4.97
CA ASP A 178 12.10 11.57 -6.29
C ASP A 178 11.04 10.45 -6.44
N GLY A 179 10.56 9.89 -5.32
CA GLY A 179 9.43 8.95 -5.29
C GLY A 179 8.11 9.54 -5.81
N LEU A 180 8.02 10.87 -5.95
CA LEU A 180 6.87 11.55 -6.54
C LEU A 180 6.92 11.64 -8.07
N SER A 181 8.01 11.24 -8.73
CA SER A 181 8.16 11.35 -10.20
C SER A 181 6.96 10.79 -10.96
N ASN A 182 6.46 11.45 -12.01
CA ASN A 182 5.44 10.87 -12.89
C ASN A 182 6.02 9.87 -13.90
N GLU A 183 7.34 9.67 -13.94
CA GLU A 183 7.97 8.75 -14.89
C GLU A 183 7.43 7.31 -14.72
N TYR A 184 7.18 6.90 -13.47
CA TYR A 184 6.63 5.57 -13.18
C TYR A 184 5.16 5.44 -13.61
N THR A 185 4.34 6.50 -13.47
CA THR A 185 2.93 6.47 -13.89
C THR A 185 2.78 6.56 -15.40
N GLY A 186 3.63 7.32 -16.08
CA GLY A 186 3.65 7.38 -17.54
C GLY A 186 4.11 6.09 -18.22
N SER A 187 4.87 5.25 -17.52
CA SER A 187 5.52 4.06 -18.10
C SER A 187 4.89 2.72 -17.68
N PHE A 188 4.31 2.61 -16.48
CA PHE A 188 3.91 1.33 -15.89
C PHE A 188 2.44 1.24 -15.44
N TYR A 189 1.76 2.38 -15.31
CA TYR A 189 0.35 2.42 -14.91
C TYR A 189 -0.58 2.35 -16.12
N LEU A 190 -0.81 1.14 -16.65
CA LEU A 190 -1.99 0.89 -17.50
C LEU A 190 -3.11 0.34 -16.62
N LEU A 191 -3.67 1.19 -15.78
CA LEU A 191 -4.83 0.81 -14.96
C LEU A 191 -6.09 0.98 -15.82
N ILE A 192 -6.64 -0.13 -16.33
CA ILE A 192 -7.93 -0.11 -17.02
C ILE A 192 -9.03 0.05 -15.96
N ILE A 193 -9.34 1.29 -15.58
CA ILE A 193 -10.63 1.63 -14.96
C ILE A 193 -11.61 1.81 -16.11
N SER A 194 -12.24 0.72 -16.56
CA SER A 194 -13.48 0.88 -17.32
C SER A 194 -14.55 1.28 -16.30
N ILE A 195 -14.93 2.56 -16.28
CA ILE A 195 -16.16 2.98 -15.63
C ILE A 195 -17.27 2.35 -16.46
N GLY A 196 -17.74 1.17 -16.04
CA GLY A 196 -18.85 0.49 -16.67
C GLY A 196 -20.06 1.39 -16.70
N THR A 197 -20.38 1.96 -17.86
CA THR A 197 -21.72 2.45 -18.14
C THR A 197 -22.67 1.27 -18.12
N LEU A 198 -23.82 1.44 -17.46
CA LEU A 198 -24.89 0.44 -17.34
C LEU A 198 -25.15 -0.27 -18.69
N GLY A 199 -24.67 -1.52 -18.83
CA GLY A 199 -24.94 -2.33 -20.02
C GLY A 199 -23.91 -3.41 -20.37
N ASP A 200 -22.65 -3.29 -19.95
CA ASP A 200 -21.60 -4.22 -20.39
C ASP A 200 -21.40 -5.44 -19.46
N PRO A 201 -21.06 -6.63 -20.03
CA PRO A 201 -20.85 -7.87 -19.26
C PRO A 201 -19.70 -7.72 -18.26
N PRO A 202 -19.65 -8.53 -17.18
CA PRO A 202 -18.75 -8.32 -16.05
C PRO A 202 -17.29 -8.30 -16.51
N ALA A 203 -16.69 -7.12 -16.50
CA ALA A 203 -15.30 -6.95 -16.85
C ALA A 203 -14.43 -7.66 -15.80
N HIS A 204 -13.78 -8.74 -16.23
CA HIS A 204 -12.75 -9.40 -15.45
C HIS A 204 -11.60 -8.43 -15.23
N THR A 205 -11.26 -8.17 -13.96
CA THR A 205 -10.09 -7.38 -13.59
C THR A 205 -8.82 -8.19 -13.86
N THR A 206 -8.23 -8.03 -15.03
CA THR A 206 -6.88 -8.53 -15.32
C THR A 206 -5.86 -7.50 -14.86
N ILE A 207 -5.12 -7.79 -13.79
CA ILE A 207 -3.93 -7.03 -13.42
C ILE A 207 -2.81 -7.48 -14.36
N ALA A 208 -2.57 -6.72 -15.43
CA ALA A 208 -1.43 -6.94 -16.32
C ALA A 208 -0.33 -5.91 -16.00
N ILE A 209 0.72 -6.35 -15.32
CA ILE A 209 1.98 -5.60 -15.28
C ILE A 209 2.70 -5.92 -16.60
N ALA A 210 2.55 -5.06 -17.60
CA ALA A 210 3.22 -5.22 -18.89
C ALA A 210 4.68 -4.76 -18.78
N ASP A 211 5.60 -5.72 -18.64
CA ASP A 211 7.04 -5.50 -18.72
C ASP A 211 7.45 -5.24 -20.18
N ARG A 212 8.00 -4.05 -20.48
CA ARG A 212 8.66 -3.72 -21.75
C ARG A 212 10.19 -3.73 -21.62
N GLY A 213 10.74 -4.73 -20.94
CA GLY A 213 12.14 -5.14 -21.10
C GLY A 213 13.16 -4.18 -20.54
N LYS A 214 12.83 -3.44 -19.48
CA LYS A 214 13.83 -2.69 -18.69
C LYS A 214 13.60 -2.91 -17.19
N PRO A 215 14.66 -3.17 -16.41
CA PRO A 215 14.53 -3.43 -14.98
C PRO A 215 14.13 -2.14 -14.25
N HIS A 216 12.83 -1.93 -14.02
CA HIS A 216 12.33 -0.72 -13.37
C HIS A 216 11.32 -1.04 -12.29
N LYS A 217 11.46 -0.26 -11.22
CA LYS A 217 11.25 -0.64 -9.83
C LYS A 217 9.81 -0.29 -9.45
N LEU A 218 9.07 -1.26 -8.92
CA LEU A 218 7.80 -1.01 -8.24
C LEU A 218 8.01 0.12 -7.24
N SER A 219 7.15 1.14 -7.30
CA SER A 219 7.04 2.19 -6.29
C SER A 219 6.50 1.57 -5.00
N ALA A 220 7.35 0.81 -4.32
CA ALA A 220 7.16 0.42 -2.93
C ALA A 220 7.89 1.41 -2.03
N CYS A 221 7.72 2.71 -2.30
CA CYS A 221 8.19 3.79 -1.43
C CYS A 221 7.27 5.01 -1.63
N VAL A 222 6.02 4.89 -1.20
CA VAL A 222 5.55 5.99 -0.36
C VAL A 222 6.33 5.78 0.93
N CYS A 223 7.35 6.60 1.16
CA CYS A 223 8.12 6.61 2.41
C CYS A 223 7.17 6.92 3.57
N LEU A 224 6.51 5.87 4.06
CA LEU A 224 5.73 5.83 5.29
C LEU A 224 6.64 5.29 6.39
#